data_AF-A0A381ZC98-F1
#
_entry.id   AF-A0A381ZC98-F1
#
_cell.length_a   1.000
_cell.length_b   1.000
_cell.length_c   1.000
_cell.angle_alpha   90.00
_cell.angle_beta   90.00
_cell.angle_gamma   90.00
#
_symmetry.space_group_name_H-M   'P 1'
#
loop_
_entity.id
_entity.type
_entity.pdbx_description
1 polymer ?
#
loop_
_entity_poly.entity_id
_entity_poly.type
_entity_poly.pdbx_seq_one_letter_code
_entity_poly.pdbx_strand_id
1 'polypeptide(L)'
;WDMPVDDNAFMLLKTEDQRTAFLHVSCTEWKNTFSFELYGRNGKLQVDGLGGSYGVERLTWYKMLPEMGPPETVSWEYPMRDNSWQVEMNQFRQDIELGRQPQPGLTDAVAVLQIVESLYEQSGYDHRP
;
A
#
# COMPACT_ATOMS: atom_id res chain seq x y z
N TRP A 1 -1.92 -3.87 -25.25
CA TRP A 1 -1.66 -2.57 -25.89
C TRP A 1 -0.22 -2.60 -26.41
N ASP A 2 0.11 -1.93 -27.51
CA ASP A 2 1.51 -1.87 -27.98
C ASP A 2 2.17 -0.60 -27.44
N MET A 3 2.53 -0.62 -26.15
CA MET A 3 3.22 0.46 -25.46
C MET A 3 4.39 -0.11 -24.67
N PRO A 4 5.53 0.62 -24.56
CA PRO A 4 6.72 0.16 -23.85
C PRO A 4 6.58 0.39 -22.33
N VAL A 5 5.53 -0.16 -21.72
CA VAL A 5 5.26 -0.08 -20.28
C VAL A 5 4.71 -1.41 -19.77
N ASP A 6 4.88 -1.69 -18.48
CA ASP A 6 4.38 -2.92 -17.88
C ASP A 6 2.87 -2.91 -17.68
N ASP A 7 2.24 -4.03 -18.00
CA ASP A 7 0.82 -4.28 -17.68
C ASP A 7 0.64 -4.85 -16.26
N ASN A 8 1.65 -5.56 -15.75
CA ASN A 8 1.64 -6.24 -14.44
C ASN A 8 3.03 -6.22 -13.82
N ALA A 9 3.13 -6.07 -12.50
CA ALA A 9 4.38 -6.24 -11.76
C ALA A 9 4.16 -7.07 -10.50
N PHE A 10 5.09 -8.00 -10.27
CA PHE A 10 5.14 -8.86 -9.09
C PHE A 10 6.47 -8.65 -8.37
N MET A 11 6.42 -8.34 -7.08
CA MET A 11 7.60 -8.03 -6.29
C MET A 11 7.62 -8.87 -5.03
N LEU A 12 8.76 -9.50 -4.76
CA LEU A 12 9.06 -10.14 -3.47
C LEU A 12 10.17 -9.34 -2.79
N LEU A 13 9.79 -8.63 -1.74
CA LEU A 13 10.69 -7.74 -1.00
C LEU A 13 11.02 -8.35 0.35
N LYS A 14 12.21 -8.01 0.86
CA LYS A 14 12.68 -8.45 2.16
C LYS A 14 13.52 -7.36 2.83
N THR A 15 13.19 -7.03 4.07
CA THR A 15 13.97 -6.09 4.87
C THR A 15 15.20 -6.77 5.49
N GLU A 16 16.16 -5.98 5.97
CA GLU A 16 17.34 -6.50 6.68
C GLU A 16 16.96 -7.36 7.89
N ASP A 17 15.92 -6.94 8.62
CA ASP A 17 15.34 -7.67 9.75
C ASP A 17 14.34 -8.76 9.35
N GLN A 18 14.44 -9.26 8.12
CA GLN A 18 13.79 -10.48 7.61
C GLN A 18 12.26 -10.40 7.52
N ARG A 19 11.66 -9.20 7.50
CA ARG A 19 10.23 -9.04 7.16
C ARG A 19 10.08 -9.14 5.65
N THR A 20 9.05 -9.84 5.19
CA THR A 20 8.81 -10.08 3.77
C THR A 20 7.53 -9.40 3.32
N ALA A 21 7.54 -8.83 2.11
CA ALA A 21 6.35 -8.32 1.45
C ALA A 21 6.22 -8.95 0.06
N PHE A 22 4.98 -9.28 -0.32
CA PHE A 22 4.62 -9.64 -1.68
C PHE A 22 3.68 -8.57 -2.21
N LEU A 23 4.05 -7.92 -3.30
CA LEU A 23 3.28 -6.85 -3.92
C LEU A 23 2.95 -7.25 -5.35
N HIS A 24 1.70 -7.03 -5.74
CA HIS A 24 1.21 -7.23 -7.10
C HIS A 24 0.41 -5.99 -7.52
N VAL A 25 0.71 -5.46 -8.70
CA VAL A 25 -0.05 -4.41 -9.35
C VAL A 25 -0.38 -4.85 -10.77
N SER A 26 -1.61 -4.57 -11.22
CA SER A 26 -2.11 -4.96 -12.52
C SER A 26 -2.96 -3.86 -13.14
N CYS A 27 -2.64 -3.51 -14.38
CA CYS A 27 -3.46 -2.67 -15.26
C CYS A 27 -4.43 -3.52 -16.12
N THR A 28 -4.34 -4.85 -16.04
CA THR A 28 -5.15 -5.79 -16.83
C THR A 28 -6.24 -6.48 -16.01
N GLU A 29 -6.26 -6.28 -14.69
CA GLU A 29 -7.32 -6.77 -13.82
C GLU A 29 -8.66 -6.11 -14.16
N TRP A 30 -9.71 -6.91 -14.36
CA TRP A 30 -11.00 -6.41 -14.84
C TRP A 30 -11.83 -5.77 -13.73
N LYS A 31 -11.48 -6.06 -12.47
CA LYS A 31 -12.14 -5.49 -11.30
C LYS A 31 -11.14 -4.70 -10.45
N ASN A 32 -11.36 -3.40 -10.35
CA ASN A 32 -10.63 -2.54 -9.43
C ASN A 32 -10.62 -3.15 -8.02
N THR A 33 -9.41 -3.46 -7.56
CA THR A 33 -9.19 -4.16 -6.29
C THR A 33 -8.07 -3.45 -5.55
N PHE A 34 -8.32 -3.16 -4.28
CA PHE A 34 -7.29 -2.79 -3.33
C PHE A 34 -7.39 -3.78 -2.18
N SER A 35 -6.28 -4.47 -1.90
CA SER A 35 -6.18 -5.48 -0.87
C SER A 35 -4.79 -5.39 -0.28
N PHE A 36 -4.72 -5.05 1.01
CA PHE A 36 -3.47 -4.97 1.75
C PHE A 36 -3.58 -5.77 3.04
N GLU A 37 -2.61 -6.66 3.28
CA GLU A 37 -2.60 -7.53 4.44
C GLU A 37 -1.30 -7.36 5.21
N LEU A 38 -1.41 -7.17 6.52
CA LEU A 38 -0.27 -7.11 7.42
C LEU A 38 -0.37 -8.24 8.46
N TYR A 39 0.59 -9.14 8.41
CA TYR A 39 0.66 -10.29 9.31
C TYR A 39 1.61 -9.99 10.47
N GLY A 40 1.08 -10.11 11.69
CA GLY A 40 1.85 -10.01 12.93
C GLY A 40 1.90 -11.34 13.67
N ARG A 41 2.70 -11.37 14.75
CA ARG A 41 2.84 -12.57 15.60
C ARG A 41 1.52 -13.02 16.24
N ASN A 42 0.64 -12.08 16.56
CA ASN A 42 -0.57 -12.32 17.36
C ASN A 42 -1.87 -11.97 16.62
N GLY A 43 -1.80 -11.73 15.32
CA GLY A 43 -2.97 -11.34 14.54
C GLY A 43 -2.62 -10.81 13.16
N LYS A 44 -3.64 -10.41 12.43
CA LYS A 44 -3.57 -9.90 11.06
C LYS A 44 -4.43 -8.64 10.96
N LEU A 45 -3.95 -7.66 10.19
CA LEU A 45 -4.76 -6.57 9.67
C LEU A 45 -4.99 -6.81 8.19
N GLN A 46 -6.20 -6.51 7.72
CA GLN A 46 -6.58 -6.53 6.32
C GLN A 46 -7.27 -5.22 5.99
N VAL A 47 -6.83 -4.56 4.94
CA VAL A 47 -7.46 -3.37 4.38
C VAL A 47 -7.98 -3.74 3.00
N ASP A 48 -9.29 -3.61 2.81
CA ASP A 48 -9.96 -3.81 1.53
C ASP A 48 -10.55 -2.48 1.05
N GLY A 49 -10.47 -2.22 -0.25
CA GLY A 49 -11.11 -1.08 -0.89
C GLY A 49 -10.43 0.27 -0.61
N LEU A 50 -10.80 1.27 -1.43
CA LEU A 50 -10.34 2.67 -1.38
C LEU A 50 -11.49 3.66 -1.65
N GLY A 51 -12.74 3.21 -1.49
CA GLY A 51 -13.92 3.93 -1.92
C GLY A 51 -14.15 3.85 -3.43
N GLY A 52 -15.22 4.49 -3.89
CA GLY A 52 -15.56 4.57 -5.31
C GLY A 52 -15.64 3.20 -6.00
N SER A 53 -14.89 3.04 -7.10
CA SER A 53 -14.86 1.80 -7.89
C SER A 53 -14.09 0.65 -7.22
N TYR A 54 -13.31 0.92 -6.17
CA TYR A 54 -12.58 -0.08 -5.39
C TYR A 54 -13.43 -0.71 -4.28
N GLY A 55 -14.66 -0.22 -4.06
CA GLY A 55 -15.55 -0.67 -2.99
C GLY A 55 -15.36 0.09 -1.68
N VAL A 56 -16.20 -0.20 -0.69
CA VAL A 56 -16.15 0.45 0.64
C VAL A 56 -14.81 0.15 1.30
N GLU A 57 -14.14 1.19 1.79
CA GLU A 57 -12.94 1.04 2.61
C GLU A 57 -13.28 0.28 3.89
N ARG A 58 -12.55 -0.80 4.15
CA ARG A 58 -12.73 -1.61 5.34
C ARG A 58 -11.39 -2.01 5.93
N LEU A 59 -11.23 -1.76 7.23
CA LEU A 59 -10.17 -2.34 8.04
C LEU A 59 -10.76 -3.52 8.83
N THR A 60 -10.18 -4.70 8.68
CA THR A 60 -10.51 -5.86 9.49
C THR A 60 -9.29 -6.29 10.30
N TRP A 61 -9.48 -6.39 11.61
CA TRP A 61 -8.50 -6.93 12.53
C TRP A 61 -8.91 -8.34 12.95
N TYR A 62 -7.99 -9.28 12.75
CA TYR A 62 -8.11 -10.66 13.17
C TYR A 62 -7.14 -10.90 14.32
N LYS A 63 -7.67 -11.24 15.49
CA LYS A 63 -6.86 -11.60 16.66
C LYS A 63 -6.67 -13.10 16.70
N MET A 64 -5.42 -13.53 16.77
CA MET A 64 -5.07 -14.94 16.89
C MET A 64 -5.45 -15.46 18.29
N LEU A 65 -6.18 -16.57 18.33
CA LEU A 65 -6.50 -17.28 19.56
C LEU A 65 -5.43 -18.34 19.87
N PRO A 66 -5.17 -18.66 21.16
CA PRO A 66 -4.22 -19.72 21.53
C PRO A 66 -4.64 -21.11 21.03
N GLU A 67 -5.94 -21.33 20.92
CA GLU A 67 -6.53 -22.57 20.43
C GLU A 67 -6.82 -22.47 18.93
N MET A 68 -6.72 -23.60 18.23
CA MET A 68 -7.08 -23.66 16.81
C MET A 68 -8.57 -23.40 16.64
N GLY A 69 -8.93 -22.31 15.98
CA GLY A 69 -10.31 -21.90 15.75
C GLY A 69 -10.39 -20.63 14.91
N PRO A 70 -11.61 -20.21 14.50
CA PRO A 70 -11.79 -18.95 13.81
C PRO A 70 -11.31 -17.78 14.70
N PRO A 71 -10.55 -16.83 14.15
CA PRO A 71 -10.03 -15.70 14.94
C PRO A 71 -11.17 -14.79 15.42
N GLU A 72 -11.00 -14.18 16.59
CA GLU A 72 -11.81 -13.03 16.98
C GLU A 72 -11.61 -11.92 15.94
N THR A 73 -12.70 -11.43 15.35
CA THR A 73 -12.66 -10.51 14.21
C THR A 73 -13.43 -9.24 14.51
N VAL A 74 -12.79 -8.09 14.29
CA VAL A 74 -13.43 -6.77 14.36
C VAL A 74 -13.22 -6.06 13.03
N SER A 75 -14.30 -5.50 12.48
CA SER A 75 -14.26 -4.76 11.22
C SER A 75 -14.78 -3.35 11.40
N TRP A 76 -14.10 -2.39 10.78
CA TRP A 76 -14.52 -1.00 10.66
C TRP A 76 -14.68 -0.68 9.18
N GLU A 77 -15.83 -0.14 8.82
CA GLU A 77 -16.09 0.34 7.47
C GLU A 77 -16.09 1.86 7.46
N TYR A 78 -15.54 2.43 6.39
CA TYR A 78 -15.43 3.87 6.18
C TYR A 78 -16.19 4.23 4.89
N PRO A 79 -17.53 4.22 4.90
CA PRO A 79 -18.36 4.45 3.71
C PRO A 79 -18.42 5.92 3.28
N MET A 80 -17.66 6.79 3.96
CA MET A 80 -17.70 8.23 3.73
C MET A 80 -17.01 8.59 2.42
N ARG A 81 -17.26 9.81 1.94
CA ARG A 81 -16.49 10.33 0.81
C ARG A 81 -15.03 10.48 1.18
N ASP A 82 -14.17 10.11 0.25
CA ASP A 82 -12.73 10.33 0.34
C ASP A 82 -12.44 11.83 0.55
N ASN A 83 -11.70 12.13 1.61
CA ASN A 83 -11.23 13.45 1.97
C ASN A 83 -9.69 13.53 2.06
N SER A 84 -8.98 12.48 1.63
CA SER A 84 -7.52 12.34 1.68
C SER A 84 -6.81 13.56 1.10
N TRP A 85 -7.21 13.99 -0.11
CA TRP A 85 -6.64 15.19 -0.75
C TRP A 85 -6.76 16.45 0.11
N GLN A 86 -7.93 16.68 0.71
CA GLN A 86 -8.14 17.86 1.56
C GLN A 86 -7.28 17.77 2.83
N VAL A 87 -7.17 16.58 3.42
CA VAL A 87 -6.33 16.33 4.60
C VAL A 87 -4.86 16.57 4.28
N GLU A 88 -4.34 15.99 3.19
CA GLU A 88 -2.95 16.14 2.75
C GLU A 88 -2.61 17.60 2.43
N MET A 89 -3.47 18.32 1.70
CA MET A 89 -3.24 19.73 1.39
C MET A 89 -3.28 20.63 2.63
N ASN A 90 -4.13 20.30 3.61
CA ASN A 90 -4.12 21.01 4.89
C ASN A 90 -2.85 20.74 5.68
N GLN A 91 -2.35 19.50 5.68
CA GLN A 91 -1.11 19.13 6.34
C GLN A 91 0.09 19.84 5.70
N PHE A 92 0.17 19.84 4.37
CA PHE A 92 1.19 20.59 3.63
C PHE A 92 1.20 22.09 3.99
N ARG A 93 0.02 22.73 4.04
CA ARG A 93 -0.09 24.14 4.47
C ARG A 93 0.42 24.32 5.90
N GLN A 94 0.04 23.45 6.83
CA GLN A 94 0.47 23.54 8.22
C GLN A 94 1.99 23.38 8.36
N ASP A 95 2.61 22.51 7.55
CA ASP A 95 4.06 22.32 7.57
C ASP A 95 4.80 23.60 7.16
N ILE A 96 4.28 24.33 6.17
CA ILE A 96 4.81 25.65 5.78
C ILE A 96 4.62 26.67 6.92
N GLU A 97 3.40 26.80 7.45
CA GLU A 97 3.06 27.80 8.47
C GLU A 97 3.88 27.60 9.76
N LEU A 98 4.21 26.35 10.08
CA LEU A 98 4.83 25.97 11.36
C LEU A 98 6.30 25.57 11.18
N GLY A 99 6.86 25.68 9.97
CA GLY A 99 8.25 25.32 9.66
C GLY A 99 8.59 23.86 9.97
N ARG A 100 7.63 22.95 9.80
CA ARG A 100 7.80 21.52 10.07
C ARG A 100 8.29 20.80 8.82
N GLN A 101 8.94 19.65 9.04
CA GLN A 101 9.24 18.73 7.96
C GLN A 101 8.02 17.86 7.66
N PRO A 102 7.59 17.73 6.38
CA PRO A 102 6.50 16.84 6.00
C PRO A 102 6.76 15.38 6.41
N GLN A 103 5.68 14.66 6.71
CA GLN A 103 5.71 13.23 7.03
C GLN A 103 4.54 12.52 6.34
N PRO A 104 4.80 11.62 5.35
CA PRO A 104 6.11 11.31 4.78
C PRO A 104 6.73 12.52 4.04
N GLY A 105 8.07 12.53 3.95
CA GLY A 105 8.84 13.62 3.36
C GLY A 105 9.62 13.23 2.10
N LEU A 106 10.48 14.13 1.63
CA LEU A 106 11.30 13.91 0.42
C LEU A 106 12.20 12.68 0.53
N THR A 107 12.78 12.44 1.71
CA THR A 107 13.65 11.26 1.95
C THR A 107 12.91 9.95 1.73
N ASP A 108 11.65 9.87 2.18
CA ASP A 108 10.82 8.67 2.01
C ASP A 108 10.49 8.46 0.53
N ALA A 109 10.15 9.54 -0.19
CA ALA A 109 9.88 9.48 -1.64
C ALA A 109 11.12 9.00 -2.43
N VAL A 110 12.31 9.51 -2.13
CA VAL A 110 13.56 9.07 -2.77
C VAL A 110 13.83 7.59 -2.47
N ALA A 111 13.66 7.15 -1.23
CA ALA A 111 13.88 5.75 -0.85
C ALA A 111 12.94 4.79 -1.60
N VAL A 112 11.65 5.16 -1.75
CA VAL A 112 10.69 4.37 -2.54
C VAL A 112 11.12 4.29 -4.01
N LEU A 113 11.52 5.41 -4.61
CA LEU A 113 11.94 5.44 -6.01
C LEU A 113 13.20 4.61 -6.26
N GLN A 114 14.16 4.59 -5.33
CA GLN A 114 15.35 3.74 -5.42
C GLN A 114 14.99 2.24 -5.42
N ILE A 115 13.98 1.84 -4.62
CA ILE A 115 13.48 0.46 -4.64
C ILE A 115 12.85 0.13 -5.99
N VAL A 116 12.01 1.03 -6.52
CA VAL A 116 11.37 0.85 -7.83
C VAL A 116 12.42 0.73 -8.94
N GLU A 117 13.40 1.62 -8.98
CA GLU A 117 14.50 1.58 -9.94
C GLU A 117 15.28 0.26 -9.87
N SER A 118 15.62 -0.20 -8.65
CA SER A 118 16.31 -1.48 -8.45
C SER A 118 15.48 -2.68 -8.93
N LEU A 119 14.15 -2.62 -8.81
CA LEU A 119 13.25 -3.67 -9.29
C LEU A 119 13.19 -3.71 -10.82
N TYR A 120 13.16 -2.54 -11.48
CA TYR A 120 13.22 -2.44 -12.94
C TYR A 120 14.53 -3.00 -13.50
N GLU A 121 15.67 -2.67 -12.88
CA GLU A 121 16.97 -3.24 -13.24
C GLU A 121 16.99 -4.77 -13.14
N GLN A 122 16.42 -5.31 -12.05
CA GLN A 122 16.40 -6.75 -11.79
C GLN A 122 15.41 -7.51 -12.66
N SER A 123 14.30 -6.90 -13.06
CA SER A 123 13.27 -7.54 -13.88
C SER A 123 13.70 -7.74 -15.33
N GLY A 124 14.70 -6.98 -15.79
CA GLY A 124 15.12 -6.96 -17.19
C GLY A 124 14.18 -6.20 -18.12
N TYR A 125 13.18 -5.50 -17.55
CA TYR A 125 12.26 -4.58 -18.26
C TYR A 125 12.66 -3.12 -18.07
N ASP A 126 13.94 -2.87 -17.77
CA ASP A 126 14.47 -1.52 -17.71
C ASP A 126 14.51 -0.91 -19.13
N HIS A 127 13.66 0.09 -19.35
CA HIS A 127 13.58 0.84 -20.60
C HIS A 127 14.48 2.08 -20.63
N ARG A 128 15.39 2.23 -19.64
CA ARG A 128 16.43 3.28 -19.69
C ARG A 128 17.40 2.98 -20.85
N PRO A 129 17.79 4.00 -21.63
CA PRO A 129 18.72 3.84 -22.75
C PRO A 129 20.15 3.51 -22.33
#